data_AF-A0A7W0JD66-F1
#
_entry.id   AF-A0A7W0JD66-F1
#
_cell.length_a   1.000
_cell.length_b   1.000
_cell.length_c   1.000
_cell.angle_alpha   90.00
_cell.angle_beta   90.00
_cell.angle_gamma   90.00
#
_symmetry.space_group_name_H-M   'P 1'
#
loop_
_entity.id
_entity.type
_entity.pdbx_description
1 polymer ?
#
loop_
_entity_poly.entity_id
_entity_poly.type
_entity_poly.pdbx_seq_one_letter_code
_entity_poly.pdbx_strand_id
1 'polypeptide(L)'
;MKKKFPFVIAVLFLFFQFMGICEAAQYVNSRDQKNRFRYTETDQICAIETYQKGETDCEELVCIERFKWHPDFSTLTERTLEDNLENVLIRQTLSYDAEGRLLEETAWKSEDGPFYTRHFYSSDDEGTKLRETVLEEMGSTPRNLEDSFEQSSLCLESLHTYVLNQGYTDPEFTWTVPVEETSLHDIFIDAVGYCPIPPEVGKHEGENSPEKVKITFINGVLNLKKDVLRSVEKLCKLHGDTTVHYVFKHTEGFTWDFLRSSLVRFGYVTPQAQALADLWKSLIAEMGGVDGEGIIFHYAHSSGGSNTHVARFLLTPEEQKMIKVVTLGSPTVIPNEGFNSVLNYMSISDVILLLDPVSRFKALFRDDCHVIYVGERSGFSLVDHVLEGKSYSEVLQLHGKEFINLYYPG
;
A
#
# COMPACT_ATOMS: atom_id res chain seq x y z
N MET A 1 29.74 -0.48 -18.63
CA MET A 1 28.77 0.39 -17.92
C MET A 1 27.68 0.99 -18.83
N LYS A 2 27.23 0.33 -19.92
CA LYS A 2 26.33 0.92 -20.94
C LYS A 2 25.10 0.06 -21.34
N LYS A 3 24.40 -0.58 -20.38
CA LYS A 3 23.19 -1.39 -20.68
C LYS A 3 22.00 -1.20 -19.71
N LYS A 4 22.00 -0.15 -18.86
CA LYS A 4 20.87 0.12 -17.94
C LYS A 4 19.78 1.05 -18.52
N PHE A 5 20.04 1.66 -19.68
CA PHE A 5 19.14 2.65 -20.29
C PHE A 5 17.77 2.10 -20.75
N PRO A 6 17.65 0.91 -21.37
CA PRO A 6 16.35 0.45 -21.89
C PRO A 6 15.36 0.02 -20.79
N PHE A 7 15.86 -0.41 -19.62
CA PHE A 7 15.00 -0.78 -18.49
C PHE A 7 14.36 0.45 -17.83
N VAL A 8 15.12 1.54 -17.69
CA VAL A 8 14.60 2.81 -17.16
C VAL A 8 13.52 3.39 -18.08
N ILE A 9 13.68 3.28 -19.39
CA ILE A 9 12.66 3.73 -20.35
C ILE A 9 11.40 2.87 -20.26
N ALA A 10 11.50 1.54 -20.10
CA ALA A 10 10.33 0.67 -19.97
C ALA A 10 9.54 0.93 -18.66
N VAL A 11 10.25 1.15 -17.54
CA VAL A 11 9.62 1.51 -16.26
C VAL A 11 8.98 2.91 -16.35
N LEU A 12 9.66 3.87 -16.99
CA LEU A 12 9.09 5.19 -17.24
C LEU A 12 7.90 5.12 -18.20
N PHE A 13 7.89 4.22 -19.20
CA PHE A 13 6.78 4.08 -20.15
C PHE A 13 5.53 3.46 -19.50
N LEU A 14 5.71 2.41 -18.69
CA LEU A 14 4.64 1.87 -17.83
C LEU A 14 4.16 2.94 -16.84
N PHE A 15 5.08 3.72 -16.27
CA PHE A 15 4.76 4.85 -15.39
C PHE A 15 4.00 5.96 -16.13
N PHE A 16 4.32 6.29 -17.39
CA PHE A 16 3.58 7.29 -18.18
C PHE A 16 2.21 6.79 -18.62
N GLN A 17 2.06 5.49 -18.93
CA GLN A 17 0.75 4.89 -19.16
C GLN A 17 -0.10 4.91 -17.87
N PHE A 18 0.52 4.73 -16.72
CA PHE A 18 -0.14 4.84 -15.42
C PHE A 18 -0.44 6.31 -15.02
N MET A 19 0.43 7.25 -15.37
CA MET A 19 0.24 8.69 -15.14
C MET A 19 -0.83 9.28 -16.06
N GLY A 20 -1.03 8.74 -17.27
CA GLY A 20 -2.17 9.10 -18.12
C GLY A 20 -3.51 8.80 -17.43
N ILE A 21 -3.57 7.69 -16.66
CA ILE A 21 -4.72 7.34 -15.81
C ILE A 21 -4.83 8.28 -14.59
N CYS A 22 -3.71 8.86 -14.12
CA CYS A 22 -3.70 9.84 -13.01
C CYS A 22 -3.98 11.30 -13.43
N GLU A 23 -3.68 11.70 -14.68
CA GLU A 23 -4.06 13.02 -15.20
C GLU A 23 -5.58 13.13 -15.34
N ALA A 24 -6.28 12.02 -15.60
CA ALA A 24 -7.74 11.96 -15.49
C ALA A 24 -8.28 12.05 -14.06
N ALA A 25 -7.51 11.56 -13.08
CA ALA A 25 -7.83 11.72 -11.66
C ALA A 25 -7.71 13.19 -11.18
N GLN A 26 -7.08 14.08 -11.97
CA GLN A 26 -7.00 15.52 -11.65
C GLN A 26 -8.35 16.24 -11.65
N TYR A 27 -9.44 15.61 -12.12
CA TYR A 27 -10.75 16.24 -12.11
C TYR A 27 -11.56 16.05 -10.82
N VAL A 28 -11.12 15.23 -9.86
CA VAL A 28 -11.93 14.88 -8.67
C VAL A 28 -11.11 14.78 -7.40
N ASN A 29 -10.67 15.92 -6.88
CA ASN A 29 -10.59 16.11 -5.43
C ASN A 29 -10.55 17.60 -5.10
N SER A 30 -11.62 18.33 -5.44
CA SER A 30 -11.82 19.65 -4.84
C SER A 30 -12.16 19.43 -3.36
N ARG A 31 -11.46 20.13 -2.46
CA ARG A 31 -11.59 20.10 -0.98
C ARG A 31 -13.01 20.32 -0.41
N ASP A 32 -13.99 20.48 -1.30
CA ASP A 32 -15.41 20.73 -1.04
C ASP A 32 -16.32 19.53 -1.31
N GLN A 33 -15.76 18.35 -1.61
CA GLN A 33 -16.55 17.14 -1.87
C GLN A 33 -16.76 16.29 -0.61
N LYS A 34 -17.99 15.79 -0.43
CA LYS A 34 -18.38 14.90 0.66
C LYS A 34 -19.17 13.72 0.10
N ASN A 35 -18.77 12.51 0.48
CA ASN A 35 -19.46 11.29 0.08
C ASN A 35 -20.36 10.77 1.22
N ARG A 36 -21.58 10.36 0.89
CA ARG A 36 -22.47 9.62 1.80
C ARG A 36 -22.73 8.23 1.25
N PHE A 37 -22.49 7.23 2.08
CA PHE A 37 -22.67 5.82 1.72
C PHE A 37 -24.05 5.34 2.18
N ARG A 38 -24.78 4.67 1.29
CA ARG A 38 -26.06 4.03 1.56
C ARG A 38 -25.87 2.53 1.52
N TYR A 39 -26.51 1.83 2.45
CA TYR A 39 -26.43 0.39 2.59
C TYR A 39 -27.83 -0.25 2.47
N THR A 40 -27.87 -1.49 1.98
CA THR A 40 -29.06 -2.35 2.02
C THR A 40 -29.33 -2.84 3.44
N GLU A 41 -30.45 -3.53 3.66
CA GLU A 41 -30.73 -4.26 4.92
C GLU A 41 -29.74 -5.41 5.19
N THR A 42 -28.96 -5.81 4.19
CA THR A 42 -27.92 -6.85 4.27
C THR A 42 -26.50 -6.27 4.34
N ASP A 43 -26.37 -5.01 4.74
CA ASP A 43 -25.09 -4.29 4.90
C ASP A 43 -24.24 -4.20 3.62
N GLN A 44 -24.87 -4.27 2.44
CA GLN A 44 -24.17 -4.01 1.18
C GLN A 44 -24.33 -2.58 0.74
N ILE A 45 -23.27 -1.97 0.20
CA ILE A 45 -23.35 -0.62 -0.36
C ILE A 45 -24.31 -0.64 -1.55
N CYS A 46 -25.37 0.15 -1.50
CA CYS A 46 -26.35 0.28 -2.58
C CYS A 46 -26.27 1.62 -3.30
N ALA A 47 -25.71 2.66 -2.65
CA ALA A 47 -25.40 3.91 -3.31
C ALA A 47 -24.27 4.69 -2.64
N ILE A 48 -23.59 5.54 -3.41
CA ILE A 48 -22.69 6.60 -2.95
C ILE A 48 -23.21 7.93 -3.50
N GLU A 49 -23.56 8.84 -2.61
CA GLU A 49 -23.99 10.20 -2.97
C GLU A 49 -22.79 11.14 -2.82
N THR A 50 -22.40 11.83 -3.89
CA THR A 50 -21.32 12.82 -3.85
C THR A 50 -21.91 14.22 -3.82
N TYR A 51 -21.62 14.95 -2.75
CA TYR A 51 -22.01 16.34 -2.56
C TYR A 51 -20.82 17.26 -2.78
N GLN A 52 -21.08 18.47 -3.27
CA GLN A 52 -20.12 19.55 -3.36
C GLN A 52 -20.66 20.79 -2.65
N LYS A 53 -19.80 21.55 -1.99
CA LYS A 53 -20.18 22.82 -1.37
C LYS A 53 -20.51 23.85 -2.46
N GLY A 54 -21.78 24.25 -2.52
CA GLY A 54 -22.26 25.31 -3.42
C GLY A 54 -21.86 26.71 -2.95
N GLU A 55 -22.14 27.73 -3.76
CA GLU A 55 -21.79 29.13 -3.48
C GLU A 55 -22.37 29.66 -2.16
N THR A 56 -23.45 29.06 -1.68
CA THR A 56 -24.13 29.47 -0.43
C THR A 56 -23.70 28.68 0.80
N ASP A 57 -22.60 27.92 0.74
CA ASP A 57 -22.14 27.01 1.80
C ASP A 57 -23.15 25.87 2.09
N CYS A 58 -24.06 25.59 1.15
CA CYS A 58 -24.93 24.43 1.19
C CYS A 58 -24.31 23.25 0.43
N GLU A 59 -24.46 22.04 0.94
CA GLU A 59 -24.09 20.82 0.23
C GLU A 59 -25.08 20.59 -0.93
N GLU A 60 -24.61 20.67 -2.17
CA GLU A 60 -25.36 20.34 -3.37
C GLU A 60 -25.00 18.93 -3.83
N LEU A 61 -26.00 18.08 -4.04
CA LEU A 61 -25.77 16.77 -4.63
C LEU A 61 -25.28 16.96 -6.08
N VAL A 62 -24.19 16.30 -6.43
CA VAL A 62 -23.58 16.37 -7.76
C VAL A 62 -23.92 15.11 -8.56
N CYS A 63 -23.70 13.96 -7.95
CA CYS A 63 -23.98 12.67 -8.58
C CYS A 63 -24.32 11.59 -7.55
N ILE A 64 -24.96 10.54 -8.04
CA ILE A 64 -25.27 9.33 -7.28
C ILE A 64 -24.70 8.14 -8.04
N GLU A 65 -23.88 7.35 -7.38
CA GLU A 65 -23.45 6.07 -7.88
C GLU A 65 -24.29 4.97 -7.24
N ARG A 66 -25.02 4.16 -8.01
CA ARG A 66 -25.86 3.07 -7.52
C ARG A 66 -25.27 1.72 -7.86
N PHE A 67 -25.50 0.76 -6.97
CA PHE A 67 -25.02 -0.61 -7.10
C PHE A 67 -26.20 -1.58 -6.98
N LYS A 68 -26.30 -2.52 -7.92
CA LYS A 68 -27.18 -3.68 -7.81
C LYS A 68 -26.32 -4.92 -7.64
N TRP A 69 -26.64 -5.69 -6.63
CA TRP A 69 -25.99 -6.95 -6.32
C TRP A 69 -26.86 -8.10 -6.80
N HIS A 70 -26.23 -9.24 -7.09
CA HIS A 70 -26.95 -10.49 -7.30
C HIS A 70 -27.79 -10.84 -6.06
N PRO A 71 -28.95 -11.53 -6.18
CA PRO A 71 -29.83 -11.81 -5.03
C PRO A 71 -29.20 -12.62 -3.89
N ASP A 72 -28.13 -13.37 -4.16
CA ASP A 72 -27.33 -14.05 -3.14
C ASP A 72 -26.26 -13.16 -2.50
N PHE A 73 -26.21 -11.88 -2.90
CA PHE A 73 -25.31 -10.86 -2.39
C PHE A 73 -23.82 -11.15 -2.64
N SER A 74 -23.50 -12.09 -3.53
CA SER A 74 -22.11 -12.52 -3.78
C SER A 74 -21.34 -11.61 -4.75
N THR A 75 -22.04 -11.00 -5.71
CA THR A 75 -21.41 -10.32 -6.85
C THR A 75 -22.19 -9.08 -7.27
N LEU A 76 -21.47 -8.06 -7.72
CA LEU A 76 -22.04 -6.83 -8.26
C LEU A 76 -22.50 -7.09 -9.70
N THR A 77 -23.78 -6.88 -10.01
CA THR A 77 -24.37 -7.14 -11.33
C THR A 77 -24.60 -5.88 -12.15
N GLU A 78 -24.81 -4.74 -11.49
CA GLU A 78 -24.97 -3.46 -12.17
C GLU A 78 -24.43 -2.31 -11.33
N ARG A 79 -23.89 -1.32 -12.03
CA ARG A 79 -23.46 -0.05 -11.49
C ARG A 79 -23.99 1.07 -12.37
N THR A 80 -24.50 2.13 -11.77
CA THR A 80 -25.05 3.27 -12.49
C THR A 80 -24.52 4.56 -11.89
N LEU A 81 -23.96 5.45 -12.71
CA LEU A 81 -23.65 6.82 -12.33
C LEU A 81 -24.77 7.73 -12.84
N GLU A 82 -25.43 8.40 -11.91
CA GLU A 82 -26.53 9.33 -12.14
C GLU A 82 -26.08 10.75 -11.80
N ASP A 83 -26.61 11.75 -12.51
CA ASP A 83 -26.50 13.14 -12.08
C ASP A 83 -27.45 13.43 -10.90
N ASN A 84 -27.45 14.66 -10.41
CA ASN A 84 -28.31 15.10 -9.31
C ASN A 84 -29.80 15.18 -9.65
N LEU A 85 -30.17 14.96 -10.92
CA LEU A 85 -31.55 14.84 -11.41
C LEU A 85 -31.91 13.38 -11.70
N GLU A 86 -31.09 12.43 -11.27
CA GLU A 86 -31.25 10.99 -11.49
C GLU A 86 -31.16 10.57 -12.98
N ASN A 87 -30.58 11.39 -13.86
CA ASN A 87 -30.30 10.97 -15.23
C ASN A 87 -29.08 10.07 -15.26
N VAL A 88 -29.22 8.88 -15.86
CA VAL A 88 -28.12 7.93 -16.03
C VAL A 88 -27.08 8.48 -17.01
N LEU A 89 -25.91 8.83 -16.47
CA LEU A 89 -24.74 9.27 -17.22
C LEU A 89 -23.94 8.08 -17.75
N ILE A 90 -23.78 7.04 -16.92
CA ILE A 90 -23.07 5.81 -17.26
C ILE A 90 -23.79 4.65 -16.58
N ARG A 91 -23.94 3.54 -17.29
CA ARG A 91 -24.39 2.27 -16.72
C ARG A 91 -23.40 1.18 -17.08
N GLN A 92 -23.02 0.37 -16.12
CA GLN A 92 -22.12 -0.76 -16.29
C GLN A 92 -22.85 -2.02 -15.82
N THR A 93 -22.93 -3.03 -16.67
CA THR A 93 -23.57 -4.31 -16.36
C THR A 93 -22.53 -5.41 -16.38
N LEU A 94 -22.53 -6.25 -15.34
CA LEU A 94 -21.62 -7.37 -15.18
C LEU A 94 -22.43 -8.67 -15.14
N SER A 95 -21.97 -9.68 -15.89
CA SER A 95 -22.55 -11.01 -15.85
C SER A 95 -21.49 -12.05 -15.47
N TYR A 96 -21.92 -13.08 -14.75
CA TYR A 96 -21.07 -14.12 -14.22
C TYR A 96 -21.61 -15.50 -14.59
N ASP A 97 -20.76 -16.51 -14.59
CA ASP A 97 -21.18 -17.89 -14.67
C ASP A 97 -21.67 -18.44 -13.32
N ALA A 98 -22.05 -19.72 -13.29
CA ALA A 98 -22.54 -20.37 -12.08
C ALA A 98 -21.48 -20.50 -10.97
N GLU A 99 -20.20 -20.39 -11.32
CA GLU A 99 -19.07 -20.42 -10.39
C GLU A 99 -18.65 -19.01 -9.92
N GLY A 100 -19.34 -17.96 -10.37
CA GLY A 100 -19.06 -16.57 -10.01
C GLY A 100 -17.91 -15.92 -10.79
N ARG A 101 -17.48 -16.51 -11.91
CA ARG A 101 -16.46 -15.93 -12.78
C ARG A 101 -17.09 -14.94 -13.74
N LEU A 102 -16.47 -13.78 -13.92
CA LEU A 102 -16.96 -12.73 -14.81
C LEU A 102 -16.96 -13.23 -16.27
N LEU A 103 -18.10 -13.18 -16.94
CA LEU A 103 -18.30 -13.58 -18.34
C LEU A 103 -18.33 -12.37 -19.28
N GLU A 104 -19.05 -11.33 -18.89
CA GLU A 104 -19.26 -10.15 -19.71
C GLU A 104 -19.34 -8.89 -18.85
N GLU A 105 -18.76 -7.82 -19.36
CA GLU A 105 -18.84 -6.48 -18.82
C GLU A 105 -19.22 -5.53 -19.95
N THR A 106 -20.33 -4.81 -19.80
CA THR A 106 -20.76 -3.80 -20.78
C THR A 106 -20.92 -2.45 -20.12
N ALA A 107 -20.30 -1.42 -20.69
CA ALA A 107 -20.50 -0.02 -20.33
C ALA A 107 -21.42 0.68 -21.33
N TRP A 108 -22.43 1.39 -20.86
CA TRP A 108 -23.46 2.07 -21.62
C TRP A 108 -23.39 3.58 -21.39
N LYS A 109 -23.63 4.38 -22.43
CA LYS A 109 -23.62 5.86 -22.36
C LYS A 109 -24.84 6.45 -21.63
N SER A 110 -25.90 5.67 -21.45
CA SER A 110 -27.12 6.02 -20.73
C SER A 110 -27.95 4.76 -20.52
N GLU A 111 -29.09 4.86 -19.85
CA GLU A 111 -29.95 3.70 -19.51
C GLU A 111 -30.33 2.85 -20.73
N ASP A 112 -30.70 3.51 -21.85
CA ASP A 112 -31.10 2.90 -23.12
C ASP A 112 -30.15 3.28 -24.29
N GLY A 113 -28.96 3.78 -23.97
CA GLY A 113 -28.00 4.27 -24.95
C GLY A 113 -27.20 3.17 -25.65
N PRO A 114 -26.39 3.51 -26.66
CA PRO A 114 -25.37 2.60 -27.20
C PRO A 114 -24.32 2.25 -26.13
N PHE A 115 -23.69 1.08 -26.27
CA PHE A 115 -22.58 0.70 -25.40
C PHE A 115 -21.28 1.37 -25.85
N TYR A 116 -20.43 1.76 -24.91
CA TYR A 116 -19.09 2.28 -25.17
C TYR A 116 -18.13 1.13 -25.44
N THR A 117 -18.06 0.21 -24.48
CA THR A 117 -17.23 -0.99 -24.52
C THR A 117 -18.04 -2.18 -24.07
N ARG A 118 -17.75 -3.33 -24.68
CA ARG A 118 -18.22 -4.62 -24.23
C ARG A 118 -17.05 -5.59 -24.23
N HIS A 119 -16.74 -6.10 -23.04
CA HIS A 119 -15.66 -7.05 -22.81
C HIS A 119 -16.27 -8.42 -22.58
N PHE A 120 -15.77 -9.41 -23.32
CA PHE A 120 -16.06 -10.82 -23.09
C PHE A 120 -14.84 -11.51 -22.51
N TYR A 121 -15.05 -12.21 -21.42
CA TYR A 121 -14.04 -12.95 -20.71
C TYR A 121 -14.29 -14.45 -20.87
N SER A 122 -13.22 -15.20 -21.06
CA SER A 122 -13.27 -16.66 -21.02
C SER A 122 -12.11 -17.15 -20.16
N SER A 123 -12.39 -18.16 -19.37
CA SER A 123 -11.42 -18.82 -18.51
C SER A 123 -11.42 -20.32 -18.78
N ASP A 124 -10.29 -20.97 -18.49
CA ASP A 124 -10.26 -22.43 -18.46
C ASP A 124 -10.93 -22.98 -17.18
N ASP A 125 -10.95 -24.30 -17.06
CA ASP A 125 -11.50 -25.02 -15.91
C ASP A 125 -10.75 -24.70 -14.59
N GLU A 126 -9.53 -24.15 -14.67
CA GLU A 126 -8.74 -23.72 -13.51
C GLU A 126 -8.97 -22.24 -13.16
N GLY A 127 -9.80 -21.53 -13.94
CA GLY A 127 -10.09 -20.11 -13.75
C GLY A 127 -9.06 -19.16 -14.35
N THR A 128 -8.09 -19.66 -15.11
CA THR A 128 -7.10 -18.83 -15.80
C THR A 128 -7.75 -18.14 -17.00
N LYS A 129 -7.61 -16.81 -17.08
CA LYS A 129 -8.11 -16.00 -18.19
C LYS A 129 -7.45 -16.43 -19.51
N LEU A 130 -8.23 -16.99 -20.43
CA LEU A 130 -7.76 -17.48 -21.73
C LEU A 130 -7.82 -16.41 -22.81
N ARG A 131 -8.88 -15.61 -22.83
CA ARG A 131 -9.12 -14.63 -23.89
C ARG A 131 -10.01 -13.50 -23.42
N GLU A 132 -9.66 -12.31 -23.89
CA GLU A 132 -10.47 -11.11 -23.81
C GLU A 132 -10.83 -10.68 -25.23
N THR A 133 -12.12 -10.44 -25.47
CA THR A 133 -12.59 -9.83 -26.71
C THR A 133 -13.25 -8.51 -26.38
N VAL A 134 -12.73 -7.43 -26.94
CA VAL A 134 -13.25 -6.07 -26.75
C VAL A 134 -14.02 -5.66 -28.01
N LEU A 135 -15.27 -5.27 -27.83
CA LEU A 135 -16.06 -4.59 -28.85
C LEU A 135 -16.20 -3.12 -28.45
N GLU A 136 -15.71 -2.23 -29.32
CA GLU A 136 -15.91 -0.78 -29.22
C GLU A 136 -16.87 -0.36 -30.33
N GLU A 137 -17.91 0.41 -29.98
CA GLU A 137 -18.80 0.96 -31.00
C GLU A 137 -18.11 2.15 -31.69
N MET A 138 -17.70 1.97 -32.96
CA MET A 138 -17.08 3.01 -33.78
C MET A 138 -18.11 4.10 -34.16
N GLY A 139 -18.34 5.02 -33.23
CA GLY A 139 -19.23 6.16 -33.41
C GLY A 139 -18.85 7.30 -32.49
N SER A 140 -17.89 8.11 -32.94
CA SER A 140 -17.42 9.39 -32.35
C SER A 140 -17.19 9.39 -30.83
N THR A 141 -15.93 9.36 -30.42
CA THR A 141 -15.48 9.77 -29.08
C THR A 141 -16.08 11.13 -28.72
N PRO A 142 -16.98 11.22 -27.73
CA PRO A 142 -17.43 12.50 -27.21
C PRO A 142 -16.28 13.11 -26.41
N ARG A 143 -15.87 14.35 -26.75
CA ARG A 143 -14.73 15.04 -26.11
C ARG A 143 -14.86 15.32 -24.59
N ASN A 144 -15.98 14.95 -23.97
CA ASN A 144 -16.30 15.24 -22.56
C ASN A 144 -16.63 13.97 -21.73
N LEU A 145 -16.34 12.76 -22.23
CA LEU A 145 -16.70 11.48 -21.57
C LEU A 145 -15.50 10.66 -21.09
N GLU A 146 -14.26 11.07 -21.42
CA GLU A 146 -13.05 10.50 -20.80
C GLU A 146 -13.06 10.76 -19.27
N ASP A 147 -13.48 11.96 -18.86
CA ASP A 147 -13.56 12.37 -17.45
C ASP A 147 -14.55 11.53 -16.58
N SER A 148 -15.64 10.99 -17.14
CA SER A 148 -16.69 10.33 -16.37
C SER A 148 -16.49 8.81 -16.24
N PHE A 149 -15.83 8.17 -17.21
CA PHE A 149 -15.52 6.73 -17.12
C PHE A 149 -14.37 6.47 -16.14
N GLU A 150 -13.36 7.35 -16.12
CA GLU A 150 -12.21 7.25 -15.21
C GLU A 150 -12.58 7.52 -13.76
N GLN A 151 -13.50 8.47 -13.49
CA GLN A 151 -14.11 8.68 -12.17
C GLN A 151 -14.73 7.41 -11.58
N SER A 152 -15.38 6.61 -12.42
CA SER A 152 -16.03 5.39 -11.97
C SER A 152 -15.00 4.31 -11.61
N SER A 153 -13.97 4.07 -12.42
CA SER A 153 -13.00 3.00 -12.14
C SER A 153 -12.16 3.24 -10.86
N LEU A 154 -11.86 4.52 -10.55
CA LEU A 154 -11.05 4.93 -9.40
C LEU A 154 -11.74 4.76 -8.04
N CYS A 155 -13.07 4.81 -8.01
CA CYS A 155 -13.86 4.60 -6.79
C CYS A 155 -13.79 3.13 -6.32
N LEU A 156 -13.62 2.17 -7.25
CA LEU A 156 -13.59 0.73 -6.96
C LEU A 156 -12.26 0.24 -6.36
N GLU A 157 -11.11 0.75 -6.82
CA GLU A 157 -9.81 0.40 -6.20
C GLU A 157 -9.71 0.89 -4.75
N SER A 158 -10.35 2.04 -4.48
CA SER A 158 -10.48 2.62 -3.14
C SER A 158 -11.46 1.82 -2.25
N LEU A 159 -12.59 1.34 -2.81
CA LEU A 159 -13.60 0.56 -2.08
C LEU A 159 -13.14 -0.86 -1.75
N HIS A 160 -12.43 -1.54 -2.66
CA HIS A 160 -11.99 -2.92 -2.43
C HIS A 160 -10.98 -3.01 -1.27
N THR A 161 -10.21 -1.94 -1.06
CA THR A 161 -9.29 -1.78 0.08
C THR A 161 -10.01 -1.42 1.38
N TYR A 162 -11.17 -0.76 1.30
CA TYR A 162 -11.96 -0.28 2.44
C TYR A 162 -12.90 -1.35 3.01
N VAL A 163 -13.61 -2.10 2.16
CA VAL A 163 -14.62 -3.11 2.56
C VAL A 163 -14.00 -4.33 3.25
N LEU A 164 -12.75 -4.67 2.96
CA LEU A 164 -12.07 -5.82 3.58
C LEU A 164 -11.54 -5.55 4.99
N ASN A 165 -11.58 -4.31 5.51
CA ASN A 165 -10.72 -3.94 6.63
C ASN A 165 -11.37 -3.39 7.91
N GLN A 166 -12.68 -3.14 8.02
CA GLN A 166 -13.25 -2.77 9.33
C GLN A 166 -14.70 -3.24 9.50
N GLY A 167 -14.95 -4.01 10.56
CA GLY A 167 -16.18 -3.89 11.32
C GLY A 167 -15.98 -2.82 12.40
N TYR A 168 -16.51 -1.61 12.19
CA TYR A 168 -16.87 -0.69 13.27
C TYR A 168 -17.79 0.42 12.75
N THR A 169 -18.83 0.69 13.52
CA THR A 169 -19.88 1.68 13.26
C THR A 169 -19.67 2.91 14.15
N ASP A 170 -19.34 4.06 13.56
CA ASP A 170 -19.56 5.38 14.19
C ASP A 170 -19.92 6.40 13.10
N PRO A 171 -21.16 6.94 13.08
CA PRO A 171 -21.66 7.78 11.99
C PRO A 171 -21.27 9.27 12.04
N GLU A 172 -20.55 9.78 13.05
CA GLU A 172 -20.36 11.24 13.22
C GLU A 172 -18.92 11.68 13.58
N PHE A 173 -17.92 11.36 12.75
CA PHE A 173 -16.57 11.93 12.91
C PHE A 173 -16.30 13.05 11.88
N THR A 174 -15.91 14.24 12.34
CA THR A 174 -15.53 15.41 11.50
C THR A 174 -14.16 15.95 11.90
N TRP A 175 -13.36 16.37 10.92
CA TRP A 175 -12.04 16.98 11.11
C TRP A 175 -11.98 18.34 10.39
N THR A 176 -11.43 19.37 11.02
CA THR A 176 -11.21 20.70 10.42
C THR A 176 -9.80 21.21 10.71
N VAL A 177 -9.13 21.74 9.67
CA VAL A 177 -7.79 22.35 9.74
C VAL A 177 -7.89 23.80 9.25
N PRO A 178 -7.16 24.76 9.83
CA PRO A 178 -7.13 26.14 9.34
C PRO A 178 -6.33 26.25 8.02
N VAL A 179 -6.74 27.18 7.16
CA VAL A 179 -6.13 27.41 5.83
C VAL A 179 -5.26 28.67 5.84
N GLU A 180 -4.02 28.55 5.38
CA GLU A 180 -3.22 29.65 4.79
C GLU A 180 -3.12 29.42 3.26
N GLU A 181 -2.90 30.48 2.48
CA GLU A 181 -2.92 30.49 0.99
C GLU A 181 -2.05 29.37 0.36
N THR A 182 -2.69 28.32 -0.14
CA THR A 182 -2.03 27.23 -0.89
C THR A 182 -1.83 27.59 -2.36
N SER A 183 -0.62 27.34 -2.87
CA SER A 183 -0.20 27.60 -4.26
C SER A 183 -0.61 26.47 -5.22
N LEU A 184 -0.54 26.71 -6.54
CA LEU A 184 -0.75 25.67 -7.57
C LEU A 184 0.20 24.45 -7.41
N HIS A 185 1.37 24.66 -6.81
CA HIS A 185 2.30 23.60 -6.44
C HIS A 185 1.69 22.68 -5.37
N ASP A 186 1.01 23.25 -4.37
CA ASP A 186 0.41 22.50 -3.26
C ASP A 186 -0.82 21.72 -3.71
N ILE A 187 -1.57 22.24 -4.69
CA ILE A 187 -2.69 21.54 -5.34
C ILE A 187 -2.20 20.35 -6.17
N PHE A 188 -1.12 20.53 -6.96
CA PHE A 188 -0.52 19.43 -7.73
C PHE A 188 -0.03 18.32 -6.81
N ILE A 189 0.62 18.70 -5.71
CA ILE A 189 1.14 17.81 -4.67
C ILE A 189 0.02 17.03 -3.97
N ASP A 190 -1.06 17.70 -3.55
CA ASP A 190 -2.21 17.03 -2.94
C ASP A 190 -2.94 16.11 -3.92
N ALA A 191 -3.13 16.54 -5.18
CA ALA A 191 -3.87 15.80 -6.21
C ALA A 191 -3.20 14.49 -6.63
N VAL A 192 -1.86 14.42 -6.57
CA VAL A 192 -1.13 13.18 -6.82
C VAL A 192 -1.11 12.27 -5.58
N GLY A 193 -1.64 12.70 -4.42
CA GLY A 193 -1.57 11.96 -3.15
C GLY A 193 -0.25 12.16 -2.40
N TYR A 194 0.61 13.08 -2.84
CA TYR A 194 1.85 13.39 -2.13
C TYR A 194 1.49 14.10 -0.84
N CYS A 195 1.65 13.39 0.26
CA CYS A 195 1.46 13.94 1.59
C CYS A 195 2.84 14.33 2.12
N PRO A 196 3.20 15.63 2.24
CA PRO A 196 4.48 16.07 2.80
C PRO A 196 4.57 15.86 4.31
N ILE A 197 3.83 14.88 4.88
CA ILE A 197 3.89 14.59 6.30
C ILE A 197 5.26 13.96 6.55
N PRO A 198 6.12 14.62 7.36
CA PRO A 198 7.40 14.04 7.73
C PRO A 198 7.16 12.70 8.42
N PRO A 199 8.07 11.73 8.27
CA PRO A 199 7.95 10.46 8.97
C PRO A 199 7.83 10.70 10.48
N GLU A 200 6.90 9.99 11.11
CA GLU A 200 6.75 10.06 12.55
C GLU A 200 7.74 9.09 13.20
N VAL A 201 8.60 9.61 14.07
CA VAL A 201 9.48 8.79 14.91
C VAL A 201 8.82 8.66 16.28
N GLY A 202 8.62 7.43 16.75
CA GLY A 202 7.97 7.16 18.02
C GLY A 202 8.58 5.97 18.76
N LYS A 203 8.00 5.65 19.90
CA LYS A 203 8.32 4.46 20.67
C LYS A 203 7.08 3.92 21.38
N HIS A 204 7.03 2.60 21.51
CA HIS A 204 6.10 1.91 22.38
C HIS A 204 6.89 1.41 23.59
N GLU A 205 6.56 1.91 24.78
CA GLU A 205 7.29 1.59 26.00
C GLU A 205 7.02 0.15 26.44
N GLY A 206 8.09 -0.56 26.75
CA GLY A 206 8.06 -1.86 27.39
C GLY A 206 8.55 -1.78 28.84
N GLU A 207 8.22 -2.77 29.65
CA GLU A 207 8.62 -2.84 31.06
C GLU A 207 10.08 -3.31 31.25
N ASN A 208 10.61 -4.08 30.30
CA ASN A 208 11.92 -4.73 30.39
C ASN A 208 12.79 -4.29 29.21
N SER A 209 13.42 -3.12 29.29
CA SER A 209 14.30 -2.63 28.24
C SER A 209 15.78 -2.74 28.65
N PRO A 210 16.57 -3.67 28.09
CA PRO A 210 17.97 -3.80 28.43
C PRO A 210 18.70 -2.53 27.98
N GLU A 211 19.60 -2.02 28.82
CA GLU A 211 20.27 -0.74 28.55
C GLU A 211 21.06 -0.77 27.22
N LYS A 212 21.69 -1.91 26.93
CA LYS A 212 22.58 -2.13 25.77
C LYS A 212 21.92 -2.78 24.57
N VAL A 213 20.60 -2.93 24.59
CA VAL A 213 19.86 -3.59 23.50
C VAL A 213 18.64 -2.76 23.15
N LYS A 214 18.52 -2.39 21.87
CA LYS A 214 17.37 -1.62 21.37
C LYS A 214 16.67 -2.37 20.27
N ILE A 215 15.35 -2.22 20.19
CA ILE A 215 14.54 -2.76 19.10
C ILE A 215 14.02 -1.58 18.28
N THR A 216 14.18 -1.66 16.96
CA THR A 216 13.66 -0.67 16.02
C THR A 216 12.76 -1.31 14.97
N PHE A 217 11.75 -0.59 14.51
CA PHE A 217 10.83 -1.05 13.47
C PHE A 217 10.56 0.03 12.41
N ILE A 218 10.41 -0.38 11.14
CA ILE A 218 9.90 0.47 10.07
C ILE A 218 8.89 -0.30 9.21
N ASN A 219 7.72 0.30 8.98
CA ASN A 219 6.63 -0.33 8.23
C ASN A 219 6.78 -0.21 6.71
N GLY A 220 5.93 -0.98 6.02
CA GLY A 220 5.75 -0.95 4.58
C GLY A 220 4.85 0.19 4.09
N VAL A 221 4.47 0.09 2.81
CA VAL A 221 3.45 0.94 2.19
C VAL A 221 2.05 0.55 2.67
N LEU A 222 1.02 1.37 2.41
CA LEU A 222 -0.38 1.03 2.69
C LEU A 222 -0.69 0.62 4.15
N ASN A 223 0.02 1.19 5.13
CA ASN A 223 -0.28 0.96 6.54
C ASN A 223 -0.92 2.21 7.16
N LEU A 224 -1.95 2.02 8.00
CA LEU A 224 -2.44 3.08 8.86
C LEU A 224 -1.61 3.12 10.14
N LYS A 225 -1.60 4.27 10.82
CA LYS A 225 -0.89 4.45 12.10
C LYS A 225 -1.27 3.36 13.12
N LYS A 226 -2.56 3.03 13.20
CA LYS A 226 -3.07 1.99 14.11
C LYS A 226 -2.48 0.60 13.82
N ASP A 227 -2.25 0.26 12.55
CA ASP A 227 -1.70 -1.04 12.15
C ASP A 227 -0.21 -1.15 12.53
N VAL A 228 0.51 -0.03 12.36
CA VAL A 228 1.91 0.08 12.79
C VAL A 228 2.02 -0.02 14.31
N LEU A 229 1.16 0.69 15.06
CA LEU A 229 1.14 0.61 16.52
C LEU A 229 0.82 -0.81 17.01
N ARG A 230 -0.13 -1.51 16.38
CA ARG A 230 -0.43 -2.91 16.68
C ARG A 230 0.76 -3.84 16.40
N SER A 231 1.47 -3.61 15.29
CA SER A 231 2.69 -4.36 14.94
C SER A 231 3.82 -4.12 15.96
N VAL A 232 4.01 -2.87 16.38
CA VAL A 232 5.01 -2.46 17.36
C VAL A 232 4.69 -3.03 18.75
N GLU A 233 3.42 -3.00 19.18
CA GLU A 233 2.97 -3.63 20.43
C GLU A 233 3.22 -5.14 20.40
N LYS A 234 2.91 -5.80 19.28
CA LYS A 234 3.18 -7.24 19.10
C LYS A 234 4.68 -7.53 19.19
N LEU A 235 5.53 -6.73 18.54
CA LEU A 235 6.98 -6.86 18.65
C LEU A 235 7.45 -6.68 20.09
N CYS A 236 6.96 -5.67 20.81
CA CYS A 236 7.27 -5.43 22.22
C CYS A 236 7.02 -6.68 23.07
N LYS A 237 5.80 -7.24 22.98
CA LYS A 237 5.40 -8.45 23.72
C LYS A 237 6.24 -9.67 23.36
N LEU A 238 6.49 -9.88 22.06
CA LEU A 238 7.29 -11.02 21.59
C LEU A 238 8.74 -10.98 22.07
N HIS A 239 9.25 -9.80 22.45
CA HIS A 239 10.61 -9.60 22.93
C HIS A 239 10.70 -9.44 24.46
N GLY A 240 9.68 -9.89 25.20
CA GLY A 240 9.70 -9.85 26.67
C GLY A 240 9.37 -8.47 27.24
N ASP A 241 8.47 -7.74 26.59
CA ASP A 241 8.08 -6.38 26.94
C ASP A 241 9.26 -5.39 26.85
N THR A 242 10.08 -5.51 25.80
CA THR A 242 11.15 -4.54 25.48
C THR A 242 10.60 -3.36 24.68
N THR A 243 11.02 -2.14 25.03
CA THR A 243 10.67 -0.92 24.29
C THR A 243 11.06 -1.06 22.81
N VAL A 244 10.09 -0.77 21.93
CA VAL A 244 10.28 -0.77 20.49
C VAL A 244 10.18 0.65 19.97
N HIS A 245 11.28 1.13 19.40
CA HIS A 245 11.32 2.40 18.67
C HIS A 245 10.85 2.18 17.24
N TYR A 246 10.18 3.15 16.62
CA TYR A 246 9.70 2.97 15.27
C TYR A 246 9.79 4.25 14.44
N VAL A 247 9.91 4.06 13.13
CA VAL A 247 9.69 5.08 12.12
C VAL A 247 8.41 4.70 11.38
N PHE A 248 7.37 5.52 11.56
CA PHE A 248 6.12 5.37 10.86
C PHE A 248 6.17 6.11 9.53
N LYS A 249 6.02 5.36 8.45
CA LYS A 249 5.79 5.86 7.11
C LYS A 249 4.29 5.93 6.85
N HIS A 250 3.77 7.14 6.69
CA HIS A 250 2.42 7.37 6.17
C HIS A 250 2.30 6.83 4.74
N THR A 251 1.13 6.28 4.41
CA THR A 251 0.79 5.99 3.00
C THR A 251 0.61 7.30 2.25
N GLU A 252 1.31 7.46 1.13
CA GLU A 252 1.18 8.60 0.20
C GLU A 252 0.32 8.20 -1.01
N GLY A 253 -0.48 7.14 -0.87
CA GLY A 253 -1.18 6.50 -1.98
C GLY A 253 -0.29 5.50 -2.72
N PHE A 254 -0.92 4.46 -3.27
CA PHE A 254 -0.22 3.31 -3.87
C PHE A 254 0.80 3.72 -4.95
N THR A 255 0.43 4.64 -5.83
CA THR A 255 1.28 5.11 -6.94
C THR A 255 2.57 5.79 -6.45
N TRP A 256 2.48 6.70 -5.48
CA TRP A 256 3.67 7.32 -4.89
C TRP A 256 4.50 6.37 -4.07
N ASP A 257 3.83 5.52 -3.30
CA ASP A 257 4.49 4.51 -2.51
C ASP A 257 5.33 3.59 -3.40
N PHE A 258 4.79 3.20 -4.55
CA PHE A 258 5.50 2.42 -5.56
C PHE A 258 6.62 3.22 -6.25
N LEU A 259 6.34 4.45 -6.69
CA LEU A 259 7.34 5.30 -7.34
C LEU A 259 8.52 5.60 -6.40
N ARG A 260 8.25 6.01 -5.16
CA ARG A 260 9.29 6.29 -4.16
C ARG A 260 10.04 5.02 -3.81
N SER A 261 9.37 3.88 -3.66
CA SER A 261 10.06 2.59 -3.47
C SER A 261 10.98 2.25 -4.65
N SER A 262 10.61 2.64 -5.87
CA SER A 262 11.46 2.50 -7.06
C SER A 262 12.64 3.49 -7.04
N LEU A 263 12.42 4.76 -6.69
CA LEU A 263 13.47 5.78 -6.59
C LEU A 263 14.53 5.45 -5.54
N VAL A 264 14.12 4.87 -4.41
CA VAL A 264 15.03 4.37 -3.35
C VAL A 264 16.06 3.39 -3.92
N ARG A 265 15.66 2.55 -4.88
CA ARG A 265 16.56 1.60 -5.55
C ARG A 265 17.60 2.27 -6.45
N PHE A 266 17.36 3.53 -6.84
CA PHE A 266 18.31 4.37 -7.57
C PHE A 266 19.15 5.26 -6.65
N GLY A 267 19.09 5.05 -5.34
CA GLY A 267 19.91 5.78 -4.36
C GLY A 267 19.26 7.07 -3.87
N TYR A 268 17.97 7.30 -4.15
CA TYR A 268 17.24 8.40 -3.53
C TYR A 268 17.13 8.17 -2.02
N VAL A 269 17.63 9.13 -1.25
CA VAL A 269 17.49 9.15 0.22
C VAL A 269 16.13 9.73 0.56
N THR A 270 15.23 8.87 1.03
CA THR A 270 13.90 9.29 1.47
C THR A 270 13.95 9.96 2.84
N PRO A 271 12.96 10.81 3.17
CA PRO A 271 12.78 11.31 4.53
C PRO A 271 12.72 10.17 5.56
N GLN A 272 12.09 9.04 5.22
CA GLN A 272 11.99 7.87 6.08
C GLN A 272 13.37 7.22 6.35
N ALA A 273 14.22 7.09 5.32
CA ALA A 273 15.57 6.56 5.48
C ALA A 273 16.44 7.50 6.32
N GLN A 274 16.29 8.82 6.14
CA GLN A 274 16.97 9.82 6.97
C GLN A 274 16.54 9.73 8.43
N ALA A 275 15.23 9.74 8.70
CA ALA A 275 14.68 9.62 10.05
C ALA A 275 15.09 8.31 10.74
N LEU A 276 15.19 7.21 9.98
CA LEU A 276 15.68 5.94 10.49
C LEU A 276 17.17 5.99 10.85
N ALA A 277 18.00 6.60 10.02
CA ALA A 277 19.42 6.78 10.32
C ALA A 277 19.63 7.67 11.56
N ASP A 278 18.86 8.75 11.68
CA ASP A 278 18.92 9.66 12.83
C ASP A 278 18.46 8.95 14.12
N LEU A 279 17.39 8.15 14.05
CA LEU A 279 16.95 7.31 15.15
C LEU A 279 18.06 6.34 15.60
N TRP A 280 18.68 5.62 14.67
CA TRP A 280 19.78 4.70 15.02
C TRP A 280 20.96 5.41 15.66
N LYS A 281 21.37 6.57 15.14
CA LYS A 281 22.45 7.37 15.72
C LYS A 281 22.12 7.82 17.15
N SER A 282 20.89 8.26 17.40
CA SER A 282 20.42 8.61 18.74
C SER A 282 20.53 7.41 19.69
N LEU A 283 20.03 6.24 19.27
CA LEU A 283 20.07 5.03 20.09
C LEU A 283 21.50 4.54 20.34
N ILE A 284 22.39 4.62 19.35
CA ILE A 284 23.81 4.30 19.51
C ILE A 284 24.45 5.24 20.54
N ALA A 285 24.17 6.55 20.45
CA ALA A 285 24.66 7.51 21.43
C ALA A 285 24.14 7.23 22.85
N GLU A 286 22.85 6.89 22.99
CA GLU A 286 22.24 6.49 24.27
C GLU A 286 22.91 5.24 24.87
N MET A 287 23.37 4.31 24.03
CA MET A 287 24.09 3.10 24.47
C MET A 287 25.58 3.34 24.76
N GLY A 288 26.06 4.58 24.69
CA GLY A 288 27.46 4.94 24.95
C GLY A 288 28.33 5.05 23.68
N GLY A 289 27.72 5.21 22.51
CA GLY A 289 28.41 5.29 21.23
C GLY A 289 28.84 3.93 20.68
N VAL A 290 29.68 3.96 19.64
CA VAL A 290 30.17 2.74 18.97
C VAL A 290 31.03 1.84 19.86
N ASP A 291 31.66 2.41 20.88
CA ASP A 291 32.44 1.69 21.90
C ASP A 291 31.56 1.17 23.05
N GLY A 292 30.26 1.48 23.04
CA GLY A 292 29.32 1.14 24.10
C GLY A 292 28.90 -0.33 24.12
N GLU A 293 29.36 -1.15 23.17
CA GLU A 293 29.01 -2.57 23.00
C GLU A 293 27.50 -2.85 22.85
N GLY A 294 26.73 -1.82 22.52
CA GLY A 294 25.28 -1.93 22.30
C GLY A 294 24.93 -2.61 20.98
N ILE A 295 23.72 -3.15 20.90
CA ILE A 295 23.18 -3.73 19.66
C ILE A 295 21.74 -3.26 19.41
N ILE A 296 21.43 -2.99 18.15
CA ILE A 296 20.08 -2.68 17.66
C ILE A 296 19.57 -3.88 16.87
N PHE A 297 18.42 -4.42 17.27
CA PHE A 297 17.64 -5.35 16.47
C PHE A 297 16.63 -4.56 15.64
N HIS A 298 16.84 -4.52 14.33
CA HIS A 298 16.02 -3.75 13.41
C HIS A 298 15.12 -4.66 12.57
N TYR A 299 13.82 -4.44 12.69
CA TYR A 299 12.79 -5.10 11.89
C TYR A 299 12.29 -4.16 10.79
N ALA A 300 12.23 -4.65 9.57
CA ALA A 300 11.74 -3.88 8.44
C ALA A 300 10.75 -4.69 7.62
N HIS A 301 9.56 -4.14 7.34
CA HIS A 301 8.54 -4.82 6.55
C HIS A 301 8.37 -4.16 5.17
N SER A 302 8.22 -4.98 4.12
CA SER A 302 7.91 -4.51 2.76
C SER A 302 8.86 -3.36 2.32
N SER A 303 8.34 -2.21 1.88
CA SER A 303 9.15 -1.05 1.48
C SER A 303 10.06 -0.51 2.60
N GLY A 304 9.76 -0.79 3.86
CA GLY A 304 10.61 -0.50 5.01
C GLY A 304 12.04 -1.00 4.80
N GLY A 305 12.22 -2.22 4.29
CA GLY A 305 13.55 -2.76 4.01
C GLY A 305 14.32 -2.01 2.92
N SER A 306 13.62 -1.36 1.98
CA SER A 306 14.28 -0.48 1.01
C SER A 306 14.81 0.79 1.68
N ASN A 307 14.04 1.38 2.61
CA ASN A 307 14.48 2.51 3.42
C ASN A 307 15.65 2.12 4.34
N THR A 308 15.60 0.93 4.96
CA THR A 308 16.70 0.36 5.74
C THR A 308 17.99 0.25 4.91
N HIS A 309 17.88 -0.25 3.67
CA HIS A 309 19.03 -0.35 2.78
C HIS A 309 19.67 1.00 2.50
N VAL A 310 18.85 2.04 2.24
CA VAL A 310 19.36 3.38 1.96
C VAL A 310 19.89 4.08 3.22
N ALA A 311 19.21 3.93 4.35
CA ALA A 311 19.63 4.48 5.64
C ALA A 311 21.03 4.03 6.04
N ARG A 312 21.45 2.80 5.66
CA ARG A 312 22.80 2.29 5.91
C ARG A 312 23.90 3.21 5.37
N PHE A 313 23.67 3.85 4.22
CA PHE A 313 24.68 4.69 3.57
C PHE A 313 24.85 6.05 4.27
N LEU A 314 23.99 6.35 5.24
CA LEU A 314 24.07 7.53 6.10
C LEU A 314 24.79 7.24 7.42
N LEU A 315 25.19 5.98 7.64
CA LEU A 315 25.89 5.52 8.83
C LEU A 315 27.37 5.26 8.54
N THR A 316 28.22 5.44 9.55
CA THR A 316 29.61 4.95 9.49
C THR A 316 29.64 3.42 9.51
N PRO A 317 30.73 2.77 9.05
CA PRO A 317 30.87 1.32 9.14
C PRO A 317 30.71 0.78 10.56
N GLU A 318 31.23 1.50 11.57
CA GLU A 318 31.15 1.13 12.99
C GLU A 318 29.69 1.20 13.49
N GLU A 319 28.96 2.25 13.13
CA GLU A 319 27.52 2.37 13.43
C GLU A 319 26.72 1.23 12.78
N GLN A 320 27.01 0.88 11.52
CA GLN A 320 26.35 -0.24 10.85
C GLN A 320 26.59 -1.57 11.58
N LYS A 321 27.78 -1.78 12.14
CA LYS A 321 28.12 -3.01 12.88
C LYS A 321 27.41 -3.16 14.22
N MET A 322 26.71 -2.13 14.69
CA MET A 322 25.82 -2.22 15.85
C MET A 322 24.41 -2.67 15.50
N ILE A 323 24.07 -2.86 14.22
CA ILE A 323 22.68 -3.12 13.79
C ILE A 323 22.57 -4.53 13.19
N LYS A 324 21.69 -5.34 13.76
CA LYS A 324 21.20 -6.61 13.22
C LYS A 324 19.90 -6.36 12.49
N VAL A 325 19.81 -6.76 11.23
CA VAL A 325 18.67 -6.46 10.37
C VAL A 325 17.87 -7.73 10.06
N VAL A 326 16.56 -7.66 10.27
CA VAL A 326 15.59 -8.67 9.84
C VAL A 326 14.58 -8.00 8.92
N THR A 327 14.58 -8.36 7.64
CA THR A 327 13.58 -7.86 6.69
C THR A 327 12.50 -8.90 6.44
N LEU A 328 11.24 -8.47 6.36
CA LEU A 328 10.06 -9.32 6.20
C LEU A 328 9.32 -8.86 4.94
N GLY A 329 9.32 -9.69 3.89
CA GLY A 329 8.62 -9.37 2.63
C GLY A 329 9.15 -8.14 1.92
N SER A 330 10.41 -7.77 2.15
CA SER A 330 10.98 -6.59 1.51
C SER A 330 11.28 -6.88 0.04
N PRO A 331 10.92 -5.96 -0.88
CA PRO A 331 11.29 -6.09 -2.28
C PRO A 331 12.78 -5.71 -2.51
N THR A 332 13.49 -5.26 -1.47
CA THR A 332 14.94 -4.99 -1.51
C THR A 332 15.67 -6.02 -0.67
N VAL A 333 16.49 -6.85 -1.32
CA VAL A 333 17.36 -7.81 -0.63
C VAL A 333 18.60 -7.09 -0.13
N ILE A 334 18.69 -6.92 1.18
CA ILE A 334 19.83 -6.26 1.81
C ILE A 334 20.98 -7.28 1.87
N PRO A 335 22.16 -6.98 1.29
CA PRO A 335 23.30 -7.87 1.40
C PRO A 335 23.80 -7.91 2.85
N ASN A 336 24.37 -9.04 3.26
CA ASN A 336 25.00 -9.26 4.56
C ASN A 336 26.40 -8.58 4.62
N GLU A 337 26.45 -7.32 4.19
CA GLU A 337 27.63 -6.48 4.13
C GLU A 337 27.32 -5.13 4.77
N GLY A 338 28.24 -4.62 5.60
CA GLY A 338 28.09 -3.38 6.36
C GLY A 338 27.48 -3.61 7.74
N PHE A 339 26.28 -4.18 7.80
CA PHE A 339 25.59 -4.48 9.07
C PHE A 339 26.28 -5.56 9.91
N ASN A 340 25.85 -5.71 11.17
CA ASN A 340 26.30 -6.81 12.05
C ASN A 340 25.93 -8.17 11.46
N SER A 341 24.64 -8.30 11.11
CA SER A 341 24.06 -9.43 10.39
C SER A 341 22.79 -8.97 9.70
N VAL A 342 22.45 -9.64 8.59
CA VAL A 342 21.22 -9.39 7.83
C VAL A 342 20.54 -10.71 7.53
N LEU A 343 19.23 -10.80 7.83
CA LEU A 343 18.37 -11.91 7.45
C LEU A 343 17.19 -11.37 6.64
N ASN A 344 17.03 -11.87 5.42
CA ASN A 344 15.94 -11.47 4.53
C ASN A 344 14.91 -12.60 4.44
N TYR A 345 13.74 -12.43 5.07
CA TYR A 345 12.65 -13.39 5.00
C TYR A 345 11.68 -13.07 3.87
N MET A 346 11.40 -14.07 3.05
CA MET A 346 10.54 -13.97 1.87
C MET A 346 9.49 -15.06 1.90
N SER A 347 8.21 -14.71 1.92
CA SER A 347 7.18 -15.73 1.74
C SER A 347 7.21 -16.25 0.30
N ILE A 348 7.12 -17.56 0.12
CA ILE A 348 7.08 -18.19 -1.21
C ILE A 348 5.86 -17.73 -2.01
N SER A 349 4.77 -17.42 -1.31
CA SER A 349 3.48 -17.05 -1.87
C SER A 349 3.29 -15.55 -2.02
N ASP A 350 4.23 -14.72 -1.53
CA ASP A 350 4.13 -13.26 -1.62
C ASP A 350 4.34 -12.75 -3.05
N VAL A 351 3.26 -12.20 -3.64
CA VAL A 351 3.24 -11.69 -5.03
C VAL A 351 4.04 -10.41 -5.19
N ILE A 352 4.25 -9.63 -4.13
CA ILE A 352 5.02 -8.38 -4.21
C ILE A 352 6.47 -8.68 -4.57
N LEU A 353 6.98 -9.85 -4.18
CA LEU A 353 8.29 -10.33 -4.58
C LEU A 353 8.36 -10.80 -6.05
N LEU A 354 7.21 -11.08 -6.69
CA LEU A 354 7.14 -11.37 -8.13
C LEU A 354 7.24 -10.10 -8.98
N LEU A 355 6.96 -8.92 -8.39
CA LEU A 355 7.09 -7.63 -9.08
C LEU A 355 8.55 -7.16 -9.25
N ASP A 356 9.51 -7.81 -8.59
CA ASP A 356 10.95 -7.63 -8.84
C ASP A 356 11.65 -8.97 -9.14
N PRO A 357 11.40 -9.54 -10.34
CA PRO A 357 11.99 -10.82 -10.71
C PRO A 357 13.52 -10.73 -10.75
N VAL A 358 14.09 -9.56 -11.08
CA VAL A 358 15.53 -9.38 -11.20
C VAL A 358 16.22 -9.48 -9.84
N SER A 359 15.70 -8.81 -8.81
CA SER A 359 16.28 -8.91 -7.46
C SER A 359 16.08 -10.31 -6.88
N ARG A 360 14.93 -10.95 -7.14
CA ARG A 360 14.69 -12.35 -6.74
C ARG A 360 15.69 -13.31 -7.40
N PHE A 361 15.90 -13.21 -8.71
CA PHE A 361 16.89 -14.03 -9.40
C PHE A 361 18.30 -13.75 -8.89
N LYS A 362 18.67 -12.48 -8.70
CA LYS A 362 19.99 -12.14 -8.14
C LYS A 362 20.19 -12.72 -6.74
N ALA A 363 19.17 -12.69 -5.90
CA ALA A 363 19.24 -13.24 -4.56
C ALA A 363 19.52 -14.74 -4.54
N LEU A 364 19.01 -15.49 -5.53
CA LEU A 364 19.30 -16.92 -5.68
C LEU A 364 20.76 -17.23 -6.06
N PHE A 365 21.51 -16.26 -6.59
CA PHE A 365 22.89 -16.45 -7.06
C PHE A 365 23.91 -15.65 -6.25
N ARG A 366 23.50 -15.02 -5.14
CA ARG A 366 24.35 -14.18 -4.30
C ARG A 366 24.56 -14.85 -2.96
N ASP A 367 25.76 -15.39 -2.75
CA ASP A 367 26.17 -16.00 -1.48
C ASP A 367 26.22 -14.98 -0.32
N ASP A 368 26.28 -13.68 -0.64
CA ASP A 368 26.31 -12.59 0.33
C ASP A 368 24.92 -12.12 0.78
N CYS A 369 23.83 -12.66 0.21
CA CYS A 369 22.47 -12.35 0.62
C CYS A 369 21.88 -13.53 1.39
N HIS A 370 21.82 -13.45 2.71
CA HIS A 370 21.13 -14.47 3.52
C HIS A 370 19.62 -14.31 3.35
N VAL A 371 19.04 -15.09 2.44
CA VAL A 371 17.60 -15.14 2.16
C VAL A 371 17.01 -16.44 2.70
N ILE A 372 15.94 -16.33 3.48
CA ILE A 372 15.19 -17.45 4.02
C ILE A 372 13.78 -17.40 3.46
N TYR A 373 13.40 -18.43 2.72
CA TYR A 373 12.04 -18.57 2.22
C TYR A 373 11.13 -19.18 3.30
N VAL A 374 9.96 -18.57 3.51
CA VAL A 374 8.97 -18.99 4.52
C VAL A 374 7.59 -19.18 3.89
N GLY A 375 6.64 -19.73 4.66
CA GLY A 375 5.26 -19.94 4.21
C GLY A 375 5.04 -21.24 3.43
N GLU A 376 3.76 -21.53 3.20
CA GLU A 376 3.31 -22.71 2.44
C GLU A 376 2.99 -22.31 0.99
N ARG A 377 3.27 -23.20 0.02
CA ARG A 377 2.98 -22.95 -1.41
C ARG A 377 1.48 -22.75 -1.73
N SER A 378 0.58 -23.15 -0.83
CA SER A 378 -0.88 -23.12 -1.02
C SER A 378 -1.57 -21.89 -0.43
N GLY A 379 -0.83 -20.85 -0.04
CA GLY A 379 -1.38 -19.63 0.55
C GLY A 379 -1.91 -18.62 -0.49
N PHE A 380 -2.91 -17.82 -0.08
CA PHE A 380 -3.33 -16.65 -0.85
C PHE A 380 -2.26 -15.56 -0.79
N SER A 381 -1.85 -15.07 -1.95
CA SER A 381 -0.60 -14.34 -2.10
C SER A 381 -0.52 -12.97 -1.42
N LEU A 382 -1.64 -12.24 -1.36
CA LEU A 382 -1.73 -10.95 -0.69
C LEU A 382 -1.81 -11.09 0.84
N VAL A 383 -2.45 -12.16 1.32
CA VAL A 383 -2.57 -12.45 2.76
C VAL A 383 -1.19 -12.74 3.36
N ASP A 384 -0.34 -13.43 2.61
CA ASP A 384 1.02 -13.76 3.03
C ASP A 384 1.97 -12.54 3.04
N HIS A 385 1.65 -11.44 2.34
CA HIS A 385 2.47 -10.22 2.38
C HIS A 385 2.24 -9.41 3.67
N VAL A 386 1.08 -9.55 4.32
CA VAL A 386 0.76 -8.82 5.55
C VAL A 386 1.72 -9.25 6.67
N LEU A 387 2.31 -8.30 7.37
CA LEU A 387 3.27 -8.56 8.45
C LEU A 387 2.71 -9.49 9.54
N GLU A 388 1.42 -9.35 9.83
CA GLU A 388 0.70 -10.17 10.80
C GLU A 388 0.18 -11.49 10.23
N GLY A 389 0.34 -11.71 8.93
CA GLY A 389 0.05 -12.98 8.28
C GLY A 389 0.88 -14.10 8.89
N LYS A 390 0.39 -15.35 8.74
CA LYS A 390 0.97 -16.55 9.35
C LYS A 390 2.49 -16.61 9.15
N SER A 391 2.92 -16.53 7.89
CA SER A 391 4.31 -16.64 7.46
C SER A 391 5.27 -15.70 8.19
N TYR A 392 4.97 -14.40 8.26
CA TYR A 392 5.85 -13.44 8.94
C TYR A 392 5.66 -13.40 10.45
N SER A 393 4.44 -13.71 10.93
CA SER A 393 4.18 -13.77 12.37
C SER A 393 4.97 -14.88 13.07
N GLU A 394 5.16 -16.03 12.42
CA GLU A 394 5.98 -17.15 12.92
C GLU A 394 7.46 -16.76 12.99
N VAL A 395 7.96 -16.03 11.99
CA VAL A 395 9.33 -15.49 11.99
C VAL A 395 9.55 -14.50 13.14
N LEU A 396 8.59 -13.61 13.38
CA LEU A 396 8.66 -12.67 14.51
C LEU A 396 8.66 -13.40 15.86
N GLN A 397 7.86 -14.46 16.00
CA GLN A 397 7.84 -15.29 17.22
C GLN A 397 9.17 -16.01 17.44
N LEU A 398 9.76 -16.57 16.37
CA LEU A 398 11.05 -17.23 16.44
C LEU A 398 12.13 -16.26 16.94
N HIS A 399 12.24 -15.08 16.34
CA HIS A 399 13.22 -14.09 16.76
C HIS A 399 12.97 -13.52 18.15
N GLY A 400 11.70 -13.31 18.52
CA GLY A 400 11.33 -12.92 19.88
C GLY A 400 11.79 -13.94 20.92
N LYS A 401 11.59 -15.24 20.65
CA LYS A 401 12.06 -16.33 21.52
C LYS A 401 13.59 -16.38 21.61
N GLU A 402 14.29 -16.23 20.49
CA GLU A 402 15.76 -16.16 20.47
C GLU A 402 16.27 -14.98 21.28
N PHE A 403 15.62 -13.81 21.15
CA PHE A 403 15.93 -12.62 21.90
C PHE A 403 15.74 -12.84 23.41
N ILE A 404 14.60 -13.40 23.82
CA ILE A 404 14.31 -13.67 25.23
C ILE A 404 15.36 -14.60 25.84
N ASN A 405 15.70 -15.68 25.14
CA ASN A 405 16.72 -16.63 25.61
C ASN A 405 18.10 -15.98 25.77
N LEU A 406 18.42 -14.99 24.94
CA LEU A 406 19.72 -14.33 24.95
C LEU A 406 19.83 -13.25 26.04
N TYR A 407 18.75 -12.52 26.32
CA TYR A 407 18.79 -11.32 27.18
C TYR A 407 18.00 -11.43 28.48
N TYR A 408 17.13 -12.43 28.62
CA TYR A 408 16.43 -12.75 29.87
C TYR A 408 16.53 -14.24 30.21
N PRO A 409 17.75 -14.80 30.34
CA PRO A 409 17.90 -16.15 30.85
C PRO A 409 17.35 -16.20 32.28
N GLY A 410 16.29 -16.99 32.48
CA GLY A 410 15.64 -17.18 33.77
C GLY A 410 16.48 -17.92 34.81
#